data_AF-A0A2K9N8S9-F1
#
_entry.id   AF-A0A2K9N8S9-F1
#
_cell.length_a   1.000
_cell.length_b   1.000
_cell.length_c   1.000
_cell.angle_alpha   90.00
_cell.angle_beta   90.00
_cell.angle_gamma   90.00
#
_symmetry.space_group_name_H-M   'P 1'
#
loop_
_entity.id
_entity.type
_entity.pdbx_description
1 polymer ?
#
loop_
_entity_poly.entity_id
_entity_poly.type
_entity_poly.pdbx_seq_one_letter_code
_entity_poly.pdbx_strand_id
1 'polypeptide(L)' 'MGGLGVWEILIILVIVMVIFGAGKLPKVMGDLGQGIRNFKSNLSDGAKAEDEVKTDPVPPAVPPAKPDETPKA' A
#
# COMPACT_ATOMS: atom_id res chain seq x y z
N MET A 1 -6.35 2.98 -37.35
CA MET A 1 -7.37 3.42 -36.37
C MET A 1 -6.63 3.75 -35.08
N GLY A 2 -6.36 5.05 -34.85
CA GLY A 2 -5.44 5.53 -33.82
C GLY A 2 -6.01 5.36 -32.42
N GLY A 3 -5.29 4.62 -31.58
CA GLY A 3 -5.54 4.58 -30.14
C GLY A 3 -5.07 5.88 -29.49
N LEU A 4 -5.70 6.24 -28.38
CA LEU A 4 -5.29 7.37 -27.54
C LEU A 4 -3.82 7.18 -27.16
N GLY A 5 -2.96 8.05 -27.67
CA GLY A 5 -1.54 8.04 -27.34
C GLY A 5 -1.33 8.48 -25.89
N VAL A 6 -0.19 8.09 -25.32
CA VAL A 6 0.25 8.57 -23.99
C VAL A 6 0.23 10.11 -23.93
N TRP A 7 0.52 10.77 -25.05
CA TRP A 7 0.45 12.23 -25.20
C TRP A 7 -0.96 12.80 -25.03
N GLU A 8 -1.98 12.22 -25.66
CA GLU A 8 -3.38 12.66 -25.47
C GLU A 8 -3.86 12.43 -24.04
N ILE A 9 -3.52 11.30 -23.42
CA ILE A 9 -3.90 11.01 -22.03
C ILE A 9 -3.29 12.04 -21.08
N LEU A 10 -2.03 12.44 -21.27
CA LEU A 10 -1.39 13.48 -20.46
C LEU A 10 -2.10 14.84 -20.61
N ILE A 11 -2.47 15.24 -21.82
CA ILE A 11 -3.21 16.50 -22.05
C ILE A 11 -4.56 16.48 -21.33
N ILE A 12 -5.30 15.37 -21.44
CA ILE A 12 -6.59 15.21 -20.75
C ILE A 12 -6.40 15.28 -19.24
N LEU A 13 -5.37 14.61 -18.71
CA LEU A 13 -5.04 14.64 -17.28
C LEU A 13 -4.80 16.07 -16.78
N VAL A 14 -4.05 16.88 -17.55
CA VAL A 14 -3.78 18.28 -17.20
C VAL A 14 -5.08 19.09 -17.17
N ILE A 15 -5.97 18.93 -18.15
CA ILE A 15 -7.26 19.64 -18.18
C ILE A 15 -8.11 19.26 -16.97
N VAL A 16 -8.21 17.97 -16.64
CA VAL A 16 -8.91 17.50 -15.45
C VAL A 16 -8.27 18.07 -14.18
N MET A 17 -6.95 18.16 -14.12
CA MET A 17 -6.23 18.75 -12.99
C MET A 17 -6.52 20.24 -12.81
N VAL A 18 -6.71 20.99 -13.90
CA VAL A 18 -7.07 22.40 -13.83
C VAL A 18 -8.51 22.58 -13.31
N ILE A 19 -9.44 21.73 -13.75
CA ILE A 19 -10.86 21.81 -13.34
C ILE A 19 -11.04 21.36 -11.88
N PHE A 20 -10.43 20.23 -11.50
CA PHE A 20 -10.59 19.65 -10.16
C PHE A 20 -9.57 20.21 -9.14
N GLY A 21 -8.45 20.74 -9.61
CA GLY A 21 -7.32 21.18 -8.79
C GLY A 21 -6.39 20.04 -8.35
N ALA A 22 -5.10 20.35 -8.21
CA ALA A 22 -4.06 19.38 -7.83
C ALA A 22 -4.24 18.76 -6.43
N GLY A 23 -5.01 19.39 -5.53
CA GLY A 23 -5.25 18.88 -4.18
C GLY A 23 -6.43 17.90 -4.06
N LYS A 24 -7.41 17.96 -4.98
CA LYS A 24 -8.62 17.13 -4.89
C LYS A 24 -8.39 15.74 -5.45
N LEU A 25 -7.67 15.61 -6.57
CA LEU A 25 -7.43 14.33 -7.21
C LEU A 25 -6.66 13.33 -6.33
N PRO A 26 -5.54 13.71 -5.66
CA PRO A 26 -4.80 12.77 -4.81
C PRO A 26 -5.58 12.36 -3.58
N LYS A 27 -6.42 13.26 -3.04
CA LYS A 27 -7.28 12.96 -1.89
C LYS A 27 -8.33 11.91 -2.25
N VAL A 28 -9.06 12.12 -3.35
CA VAL A 28 -10.09 11.18 -3.83
C VAL A 28 -9.46 9.85 -4.29
N MET A 29 -8.31 9.90 -4.97
CA MET A 29 -7.58 8.69 -5.38
C MET A 29 -6.98 7.95 -4.18
N GLY A 30 -6.63 8.63 -3.10
CA GLY A 30 -6.20 8.00 -1.85
C GLY A 30 -7.33 7.19 -1.21
N ASP A 31 -8.51 7.81 -1.05
CA ASP A 31 -9.69 7.14 -0.48
C ASP A 31 -10.16 5.96 -1.35
N LEU A 32 -10.24 6.15 -2.67
CA LEU A 32 -10.58 5.08 -3.62
C LEU A 32 -9.48 4.01 -3.69
N GLY A 33 -8.22 4.41 -3.69
CA GLY A 33 -7.07 3.52 -3.78
C GLY A 33 -6.97 2.60 -2.57
N GLN A 34 -7.27 3.10 -1.37
CA GLN A 34 -7.31 2.29 -0.15
C GLN A 34 -8.45 1.27 -0.20
N GLY A 35 -9.64 1.66 -0.69
CA GLY A 35 -10.76 0.74 -0.92
C GLY A 35 -10.42 -0.38 -1.93
N ILE A 36 -9.80 -0.02 -3.06
CA ILE A 36 -9.38 -0.97 -4.09
C ILE A 36 -8.25 -1.87 -3.57
N ARG A 37 -7.30 -1.34 -2.79
CA ARG A 37 -6.20 -2.11 -2.18
C ARG A 37 -6.75 -3.15 -1.23
N ASN A 38 -7.66 -2.77 -0.34
CA ASN A 38 -8.32 -3.71 0.57
C ASN A 38 -9.15 -4.73 -0.21
N PHE A 39 -9.91 -4.31 -1.22
CA PHE A 39 -10.69 -5.22 -2.06
C PHE A 39 -9.80 -6.25 -2.76
N LYS A 40 -8.68 -5.80 -3.36
CA LYS A 40 -7.72 -6.68 -4.02
C LYS A 40 -7.01 -7.60 -3.03
N SER A 41 -6.63 -7.11 -1.86
CA SER A 41 -6.05 -7.93 -0.80
C SER A 41 -7.02 -9.03 -0.36
N ASN A 42 -8.28 -8.71 -0.07
CA ASN A 42 -9.28 -9.71 0.32
C ASN A 42 -9.59 -10.72 -0.80
N LEU A 43 -9.67 -10.27 -2.06
CA LEU A 43 -9.82 -11.18 -3.21
C LEU A 43 -8.60 -12.08 -3.40
N SER A 44 -7.40 -11.53 -3.19
CA SER A 44 -6.15 -12.28 -3.35
C SER A 44 -5.95 -13.27 -2.19
N ASP A 45 -6.35 -12.91 -0.96
CA ASP A 45 -6.30 -13.78 0.22
C ASP A 45 -7.27 -14.96 0.07
N GLY A 46 -8.47 -14.70 -0.45
CA GLY A 46 -9.45 -15.75 -0.79
C GLY A 46 -9.00 -16.68 -1.93
N ALA A 47 -8.08 -16.23 -2.80
CA ALA A 47 -7.48 -17.04 -3.86
C ALA A 47 -6.14 -17.69 -3.44
N LYS A 48 -5.50 -17.21 -2.37
CA LYS A 48 -4.23 -17.76 -1.82
C LYS A 48 -4.44 -18.84 -0.76
N ALA A 49 -5.69 -19.15 -0.38
CA ALA A 49 -5.99 -20.20 0.60
C ALA A 49 -5.59 -21.62 0.14
N GLU A 50 -5.16 -21.81 -1.12
CA GLU A 50 -4.66 -23.10 -1.62
C GLU A 50 -3.14 -23.15 -1.86
N ASP A 51 -2.37 -22.08 -1.66
CA ASP A 51 -0.91 -22.16 -1.82
C ASP A 51 -0.14 -21.28 -0.81
N GLU A 52 0.68 -21.97 -0.03
CA GLU A 52 1.76 -21.48 0.84
C GLU A 52 1.48 -21.34 2.34
N VAL A 53 1.44 -22.50 3.00
CA VAL A 53 2.20 -22.68 4.25
C VAL A 53 3.68 -22.42 3.95
N LYS A 54 4.21 -21.26 4.36
CA LYS A 54 5.62 -21.14 4.73
C LYS A 54 5.87 -19.95 5.67
N THR A 55 6.19 -20.35 6.91
CA THR A 55 7.33 -19.87 7.70
C THR A 55 7.32 -18.43 8.23
N ASP A 56 6.96 -18.39 9.51
CA ASP A 56 7.63 -17.70 10.62
C ASP A 56 7.17 -16.29 11.00
N PRO A 57 6.59 -16.12 12.22
CA PRO A 57 6.46 -14.82 12.85
C PRO A 57 7.86 -14.32 13.17
N VAL A 58 8.18 -13.11 12.69
CA VAL A 58 9.34 -12.33 13.12
C VAL A 58 9.38 -12.36 14.66
N PRO A 59 10.42 -12.95 15.29
CA PRO A 59 10.54 -12.96 16.74
C PRO A 59 10.54 -11.52 17.26
N PRO A 60 9.89 -11.27 18.41
CA PRO A 60 9.67 -9.93 18.94
C PRO A 60 11.02 -9.21 19.11
N ALA A 61 11.05 -7.99 18.61
CA ALA A 61 12.11 -7.04 18.90
C ALA A 61 12.32 -6.97 20.43
N VAL A 62 13.52 -7.35 20.87
CA VAL A 62 14.09 -6.94 22.16
C VAL A 62 14.12 -5.41 22.14
N PRO A 63 13.33 -4.69 22.96
CA PRO A 63 13.68 -4.35 24.37
C PRO A 63 12.39 -4.21 25.25
N PRO A 64 12.37 -3.87 26.56
CA PRO A 64 13.43 -3.35 27.45
C PRO A 64 13.49 -4.05 28.85
N ALA A 65 14.65 -4.01 29.51
CA ALA A 65 14.78 -3.77 30.97
C ALA A 65 16.19 -4.16 31.42
N LYS A 66 16.87 -3.22 32.07
CA LYS A 66 17.98 -3.50 32.99
C LYS A 66 17.41 -4.31 34.15
N PRO A 67 18.04 -5.43 34.51
CA PRO A 67 18.59 -5.57 35.86
C PRO A 67 20.08 -5.91 35.72
N ASP A 68 21.01 -5.11 36.21
CA ASP A 68 21.40 -5.16 37.63
C ASP A 68 21.39 -6.60 38.16
N GLU A 69 22.44 -7.36 37.83
CA GLU A 69 23.13 -8.23 38.79
C GLU A 69 24.47 -8.65 38.18
N THR A 70 25.54 -8.16 38.79
CA THR A 70 26.92 -8.51 38.49
C THR A 70 27.22 -9.84 39.19
N PRO A 71 27.55 -10.94 38.49
CA PRO A 71 28.12 -12.10 39.15
C PRO A 71 29.64 -11.89 39.22
N LYS A 72 30.14 -11.29 40.31
CA LYS A 72 31.59 -11.32 40.60
C LYS A 72 31.94 -10.97 42.05
N ALA A 73 31.98 -11.97 42.94
CA ALA A 73 32.98 -12.19 43.99
C ALA A 73 32.48 -13.28 44.95
#